data_AF-A0A0C1YGE8-F1
#
_entry.id   AF-A0A0C1YGE8-F1
#
_cell.length_a   1.000
_cell.length_b   1.000
_cell.length_c   1.000
_cell.angle_alpha   90.00
_cell.angle_beta   90.00
_cell.angle_gamma   90.00
#
_symmetry.space_group_name_H-M   'P 1'
#
loop_
_entity.id
_entity.type
_entity.pdbx_description
1 polymer ?
#
loop_
_entity_poly.entity_id
_entity_poly.type
_entity_poly.pdbx_seq_one_letter_code
_entity_poly.pdbx_strand_id
1 'polypeptide(L)' 'DCRAAGLAVGCFRPPSVPDGISRIRLTARADLTDQQIEAAVRTVVATAPAGARVSG' A
#
# COMPACT_ATOMS: atom_id res chain seq x y z
N ASP A 1 -7.56 -6.81 2.51
CA ASP A 1 -8.23 -5.52 2.20
C ASP A 1 -7.84 -4.98 0.82
N CYS A 2 -6.60 -4.54 0.56
CA CYS A 2 -6.20 -4.08 -0.78
C CYS A 2 -6.52 -5.09 -1.90
N ARG A 3 -6.09 -6.36 -1.75
CA ARG A 3 -6.34 -7.39 -2.78
C ARG A 3 -7.82 -7.68 -3.01
N ALA A 4 -8.63 -7.62 -1.95
CA ALA A 4 -10.08 -7.80 -2.05
C ALA A 4 -10.74 -6.60 -2.75
N ALA A 5 -10.17 -5.40 -2.59
CA ALA A 5 -10.55 -4.18 -3.31
C ALA A 5 -9.92 -4.07 -4.72
N GLY A 6 -9.30 -5.15 -5.23
CA GLY A 6 -8.72 -5.18 -6.58
C GLY A 6 -7.31 -4.59 -6.72
N LEU A 7 -6.66 -4.20 -5.63
CA LEU A 7 -5.30 -3.64 -5.64
C LEU A 7 -4.26 -4.68 -5.21
N ALA A 8 -3.41 -5.11 -6.15
CA ALA A 8 -2.26 -5.97 -5.86
C ALA A 8 -1.09 -5.15 -5.31
N VAL A 9 -0.53 -5.58 -4.18
CA VAL A 9 0.62 -4.95 -3.52
C VAL A 9 1.65 -6.00 -3.09
N GLY A 10 2.91 -5.61 -3.00
CA GLY A 10 3.89 -6.40 -2.27
C GLY A 10 3.67 -6.23 -0.77
N CYS A 11 3.97 -7.27 0.02
CA CYS A 11 3.93 -7.20 1.48
C CYS A 11 5.27 -7.67 2.03
N PHE A 12 5.95 -6.82 2.79
CA PHE A 12 7.15 -7.19 3.54
C PHE A 12 6.83 -7.36 5.01
N ARG A 13 7.36 -8.43 5.59
CA ARG A 13 7.11 -8.84 6.98
C ARG A 13 8.39 -9.44 7.56
N PRO A 14 8.55 -9.45 8.88
CA PRO A 14 9.66 -10.15 9.51
C PRO A 14 9.69 -11.62 9.07
N PRO A 15 10.86 -12.21 8.79
CA PRO A 15 12.21 -11.68 9.05
C PRO A 15 12.79 -10.78 7.93
N SER A 16 12.07 -10.53 6.84
CA SER A 16 12.58 -9.79 5.68
C SER A 16 12.66 -8.27 5.88
N VAL A 17 12.17 -7.75 7.01
CA VAL A 17 12.31 -6.34 7.43
C VAL A 17 13.03 -6.29 8.78
N PRO A 18 14.29 -5.79 8.83
CA PRO A 18 15.11 -5.85 10.05
C PRO A 18 14.54 -5.08 11.25
N ASP A 19 13.75 -4.04 11.00
CA ASP A 19 13.12 -3.23 12.05
C ASP A 19 11.85 -3.86 12.64
N GLY A 20 11.45 -5.04 12.15
CA GLY A 20 10.26 -5.75 12.64
C GLY A 20 8.92 -5.20 12.13
N ILE A 21 8.90 -4.07 11.41
CA ILE A 21 7.65 -3.38 11.05
C ILE A 21 7.17 -3.83 9.68
N SER A 22 6.06 -4.55 9.66
CA SER A 22 5.40 -4.98 8.42
C SER A 22 4.93 -3.77 7.59
N ARG A 23 5.13 -3.81 6.27
CA ARG A 23 4.71 -2.74 5.35
C ARG A 23 4.30 -3.27 4.00
N ILE A 24 3.47 -2.51 3.29
CA ILE A 24 3.19 -2.76 1.88
C ILE A 24 4.28 -2.11 1.01
N ARG A 25 4.54 -2.68 -0.17
CA ARG A 25 5.38 -2.11 -1.22
C ARG A 25 4.50 -1.78 -2.42
N LEU A 26 4.48 -0.51 -2.78
CA LEU A 26 3.90 -0.03 -4.04
C LEU A 26 5.00 0.02 -5.10
N THR A 27 4.70 -0.44 -6.31
CA THR A 27 5.64 -0.42 -7.43
C THR A 27 5.10 0.52 -8.50
N ALA A 28 5.74 1.66 -8.68
CA ALA A 28 5.39 2.60 -9.73
C ALA A 28 5.74 2.04 -11.11
N ARG A 29 4.93 2.38 -12.12
CA ARG A 29 5.17 2.04 -13.52
C ARG A 29 4.84 3.25 -14.38
N ALA A 30 5.57 3.43 -15.48
CA ALA A 30 5.41 4.59 -16.37
C ALA A 30 4.11 4.56 -17.19
N ASP A 31 3.46 3.40 -17.28
CA ASP A 31 2.20 3.19 -18.00
C ASP A 31 0.95 3.39 -17.12
N LEU A 32 1.12 3.81 -15.86
CA LEU A 32 0.00 4.09 -14.97
C LEU A 32 -0.63 5.43 -15.34
N THR A 33 -1.95 5.43 -15.51
CA THR A 33 -2.73 6.65 -15.71
C THR A 33 -3.00 7.34 -14.37
N ASP A 34 -3.26 8.64 -14.41
CA ASP A 34 -3.62 9.43 -13.21
C ASP A 34 -4.82 8.81 -12.48
N GLN A 35 -5.83 8.34 -13.23
CA GLN A 35 -7.00 7.67 -12.65
C GLN A 35 -6.65 6.36 -11.92
N GLN A 36 -5.70 5.58 -12.46
CA GLN A 36 -5.24 4.35 -11.80
C GLN A 36 -4.48 4.67 -10.51
N ILE A 37 -3.65 5.72 -10.53
CA ILE A 37 -2.94 6.19 -9.34
C ILE A 37 -3.94 6.66 -8.28
N GLU A 38 -4.91 7.48 -8.66
CA GLU A 38 -5.92 8.00 -7.75
C GLU A 38 -6.76 6.88 -7.12
N ALA A 39 -7.18 5.89 -7.92
CA ALA A 39 -7.89 4.72 -7.42
C ALA A 39 -7.04 3.88 -6.45
N ALA A 40 -5.75 3.71 -6.74
CA ALA A 40 -4.82 3.01 -5.85
C ALA A 40 -4.66 3.75 -4.51
N VAL A 41 -4.47 5.08 -4.54
CA VAL A 41 -4.35 5.91 -3.34
C VAL A 41 -5.62 5.83 -2.49
N ARG A 42 -6.81 6.00 -3.10
CA ARG A 42 -8.08 5.86 -2.39
C ARG A 42 -8.21 4.50 -1.71
N THR A 43 -7.84 3.43 -2.42
CA THR A 43 -7.90 2.07 -1.88
C THR A 43 -6.94 1.88 -0.71
N VAL A 44 -5.70 2.35 -0.81
CA VAL A 44 -4.71 2.26 0.28
C VAL A 44 -5.20 3.02 1.51
N VAL A 45 -5.71 4.24 1.35
CA VAL A 45 -6.21 5.04 2.48
C VAL A 45 -7.43 4.41 3.12
N ALA A 46 -8.39 3.92 2.32
CA ALA A 46 -9.62 3.28 2.82
C ALA A 46 -9.35 1.97 3.56
N THR A 47 -8.26 1.28 3.22
CA THR A 47 -7.93 -0.04 3.79
C THR A 47 -6.75 0.00 4.76
N ALA A 48 -6.21 1.18 5.06
CA ALA A 48 -5.11 1.34 5.99
C ALA A 48 -5.53 0.94 7.42
N PRO A 49 -4.67 0.23 8.18
CA PRO A 49 -4.97 -0.10 9.57
C PRO A 49 -5.00 1.16 10.44
N ALA A 50 -5.70 1.09 11.58
CA ALA A 50 -5.69 2.16 12.57
C ALA A 50 -4.25 2.46 13.02
N GLY A 51 -3.85 3.73 13.00
CA GLY A 51 -2.50 4.17 13.33
C GLY A 51 -1.51 4.21 12.16
N ALA A 52 -1.91 3.83 10.93
CA ALA A 52 -1.06 3.97 9.75
C ALA A 52 -0.87 5.42 9.28
N ARG A 53 -1.73 6.34 9.74
CA ARG A 53 -1.59 7.77 9.44
C ARG A 53 -0.43 8.30 10.27
N VAL A 54 0.62 8.77 9.59
CA VAL A 54 1.66 9.55 10.24
C VAL A 54 1.06 10.93 10.52
N SER A 55 1.14 11.38 11.77
CA SER A 55 0.88 12.78 12.10
C SER A 55 2.05 13.60 11.57
N GLY A 56 1.95 14.15 10.36
CA GLY A 56 2.98 14.97 9.73
C GLY A 56 2.88 15.01 8.23
#